data_AF-A0A6P7TFW1-F1
#
_entry.id   AF-A0A6P7TFW1-F1
#
_cell.length_a   1.000
_cell.length_b   1.000
_cell.length_c   1.000
_cell.angle_alpha   90.00
_cell.angle_beta   90.00
_cell.angle_gamma   90.00
#
_symmetry.space_group_name_H-M   'P 1'
#
loop_
_entity.id
_entity.type
_entity.pdbx_description
1 polymer ?
#
loop_
_entity_poly.entity_id
_entity_poly.type
_entity_poly.pdbx_seq_one_letter_code
_entity_poly.pdbx_strand_id
1 'polypeptide(L)'
;MANAYQDEQFGVLKDKYSKGPFGLGDPDDLTLRRVEKEIMIPQKMKEIAKREHCSTEVQTFGECAKQAGLLLTFQCRDKANLLHTCLSNMYKNEEFVERCTQEYLKDRTEYRRTGKKKLIKRV
;
A
#
# COMPACT_ATOMS: atom_id res chain seq x y z
N MET A 1 -31.68 39.63 6.82
CA MET A 1 -31.81 38.17 6.65
C MET A 1 -31.17 37.83 5.31
N ALA A 2 -29.87 37.55 5.29
CA ALA A 2 -29.13 37.29 4.06
C ALA A 2 -29.29 35.81 3.68
N ASN A 3 -29.82 35.61 2.49
CA ASN A 3 -30.24 34.33 1.92
C ASN A 3 -28.98 33.49 1.58
N ALA A 4 -28.73 32.44 2.37
CA ALA A 4 -27.66 31.49 2.10
C ALA A 4 -28.14 30.53 1.00
N TYR A 5 -27.99 30.93 -0.26
CA TYR A 5 -27.97 29.99 -1.37
C TYR A 5 -26.78 29.05 -1.15
N GLN A 6 -27.06 27.86 -0.63
CA GLN A 6 -26.11 26.77 -0.64
C GLN A 6 -25.98 26.33 -2.09
N ASP A 7 -24.85 26.66 -2.72
CA ASP A 7 -24.43 26.05 -3.98
C ASP A 7 -24.26 24.54 -3.73
N GLU A 8 -25.33 23.77 -3.90
CA GLU A 8 -25.22 22.33 -4.07
C GLU A 8 -24.56 22.09 -5.44
N GLN A 9 -23.23 22.04 -5.46
CA GLN A 9 -22.52 21.44 -6.58
C GLN A 9 -22.92 19.96 -6.65
N PHE A 10 -23.85 19.63 -7.55
CA PHE A 10 -24.18 18.26 -7.92
C PHE A 10 -22.97 17.63 -8.63
N GLY A 11 -22.01 17.16 -7.84
CA GLY A 11 -20.89 16.35 -8.31
C GLY A 11 -21.36 14.94 -8.65
N VAL A 12 -20.83 14.36 -9.72
CA VAL A 12 -21.06 12.95 -10.08
C VAL A 12 -20.47 11.99 -9.04
N LEU A 13 -19.47 12.46 -8.28
CA LEU A 13 -18.78 11.70 -7.24
C LEU A 13 -19.30 12.06 -5.85
N LYS A 14 -19.54 11.03 -5.02
CA LYS A 14 -19.84 11.19 -3.60
C LYS A 14 -18.73 11.99 -2.91
N ASP A 15 -19.13 12.82 -1.96
CA ASP A 15 -18.27 13.66 -1.11
C ASP A 15 -16.97 13.01 -0.64
N LYS A 16 -17.03 11.77 -0.13
CA LYS A 16 -15.82 11.06 0.33
C LYS A 16 -14.74 10.85 -0.75
N TYR A 17 -15.09 10.98 -2.02
CA TYR A 17 -14.19 10.86 -3.16
C TYR A 17 -13.79 12.20 -3.78
N SER A 18 -14.52 13.28 -3.50
CA SER A 18 -14.37 14.58 -4.18
C SER A 18 -14.14 15.77 -3.23
N LYS A 19 -14.32 15.59 -1.91
CA LYS A 19 -14.01 16.60 -0.90
C LYS A 19 -12.50 16.81 -0.72
N GLY A 20 -12.17 17.73 0.18
CA GLY A 20 -10.81 18.05 0.58
C GLY A 20 -10.20 19.19 -0.24
N PRO A 21 -9.09 19.77 0.24
CA PRO A 21 -8.48 20.97 -0.35
C PRO A 21 -8.00 20.79 -1.80
N PHE A 22 -7.78 19.55 -2.23
CA PHE A 22 -7.31 19.21 -3.58
C PHE A 22 -8.32 18.37 -4.38
N GLY A 23 -9.54 18.18 -3.87
CA GLY A 23 -10.55 17.33 -4.53
C GLY A 23 -10.17 15.84 -4.61
N LEU A 24 -9.32 15.36 -3.71
CA LEU A 24 -8.79 13.98 -3.69
C LEU A 24 -9.59 13.04 -2.78
N GLY A 25 -10.71 13.52 -2.24
CA GLY A 25 -11.54 12.83 -1.26
C GLY A 25 -11.32 13.36 0.15
N ASP A 26 -12.24 12.99 1.03
CA ASP A 26 -12.26 13.42 2.43
C ASP A 26 -11.02 12.89 3.18
N PRO A 27 -10.14 13.76 3.72
CA PRO A 27 -8.98 13.33 4.49
C PRO A 27 -9.28 12.51 5.73
N ASP A 28 -10.47 12.68 6.33
CA ASP A 28 -10.85 12.08 7.60
C ASP A 28 -11.72 10.81 7.40
N ASP A 29 -12.07 10.47 6.15
CA ASP A 29 -12.67 9.19 5.80
C ASP A 29 -11.64 8.07 6.02
N LEU A 30 -11.95 7.15 6.94
CA LEU A 30 -11.15 5.95 7.25
C LEU A 30 -11.69 4.68 6.59
N THR A 31 -12.74 4.77 5.78
CA THR A 31 -13.27 3.58 5.09
C THR A 31 -12.30 3.09 4.02
N LEU A 32 -12.26 1.77 3.84
CA LEU A 32 -11.40 1.11 2.86
C LEU A 32 -12.21 0.66 1.64
N ARG A 33 -11.80 1.13 0.47
CA ARG A 33 -12.28 0.69 -0.83
C ARG A 33 -11.75 -0.71 -1.14
N ARG A 34 -12.43 -1.42 -2.04
CA ARG A 34 -12.00 -2.75 -2.50
C ARG A 34 -10.56 -2.77 -3.00
N VAL A 35 -10.17 -1.81 -3.85
CA VAL A 35 -8.80 -1.69 -4.36
C VAL A 35 -7.77 -1.46 -3.24
N GLU A 36 -8.17 -0.82 -2.15
CA GLU A 36 -7.26 -0.54 -1.03
C GLU A 36 -7.03 -1.81 -0.22
N LYS A 37 -8.11 -2.57 0.05
CA LYS A 37 -8.05 -3.87 0.73
C LYS A 37 -7.29 -4.92 -0.09
N GLU A 38 -7.58 -5.02 -1.39
CA GLU A 38 -7.08 -6.10 -2.24
C GLU A 38 -5.69 -5.80 -2.84
N ILE A 39 -5.31 -4.53 -2.99
CA ILE A 39 -4.09 -4.14 -3.72
C ILE A 39 -3.19 -3.24 -2.88
N MET A 40 -3.68 -2.09 -2.41
CA MET A 40 -2.80 -1.07 -1.82
C MET A 40 -2.21 -1.49 -0.46
N ILE A 41 -3.03 -2.08 0.41
CA ILE A 41 -2.58 -2.59 1.71
C ILE A 41 -1.66 -3.81 1.53
N PRO A 42 -2.00 -4.83 0.71
CA PRO A 42 -1.06 -5.92 0.41
C PRO A 42 0.26 -5.45 -0.20
N GLN A 43 0.23 -4.42 -1.05
CA GLN A 43 1.46 -3.80 -1.56
C GLN A 43 2.27 -3.14 -0.44
N LYS A 44 1.64 -2.38 0.47
CA LYS A 44 2.30 -1.82 1.66
C LYS A 44 2.91 -2.93 2.52
N MET A 45 2.15 -3.97 2.82
CA MET A 45 2.58 -5.14 3.59
C MET A 45 3.80 -5.80 2.95
N LYS A 46 3.80 -6.00 1.63
CA LYS A 46 4.94 -6.57 0.90
C LYS A 46 6.22 -5.76 1.09
N GLU A 47 6.14 -4.44 0.95
CA GLU A 47 7.31 -3.55 1.06
C GLU A 47 7.85 -3.53 2.50
N ILE A 48 6.98 -3.44 3.50
CA ILE A 48 7.39 -3.48 4.92
C ILE A 48 7.95 -4.86 5.26
N ALA A 49 7.28 -5.94 4.86
CA ALA A 49 7.74 -7.30 5.14
C ALA A 49 9.11 -7.59 4.54
N LYS A 50 9.35 -7.20 3.28
CA LYS A 50 10.68 -7.34 2.66
C LYS A 50 11.78 -6.59 3.42
N ARG A 51 11.46 -5.42 3.96
CA ARG A 51 12.43 -4.56 4.66
C ARG A 51 12.70 -5.03 6.09
N GLU A 52 11.66 -5.40 6.82
CA GLU A 52 11.71 -5.58 8.28
C GLU A 52 11.69 -7.06 8.71
N HIS A 53 11.10 -7.96 7.92
CA HIS A 53 10.83 -9.34 8.35
C HIS A 53 11.48 -10.40 7.46
N CYS A 54 11.58 -10.15 6.15
CA CYS A 54 12.05 -11.10 5.14
C CYS A 54 13.35 -10.62 4.47
N SER A 55 14.15 -9.81 5.15
CA SER A 55 15.36 -9.20 4.59
C SER A 55 16.40 -10.25 4.17
N THR A 56 16.56 -11.31 4.97
CA THR A 56 17.45 -12.44 4.69
C THR A 56 17.05 -13.18 3.41
N GLU A 57 15.75 -13.49 3.25
CA GLU A 57 15.22 -14.17 2.06
C GLU A 57 15.32 -13.28 0.82
N VAL A 58 15.07 -11.97 0.96
CA VAL A 58 15.26 -10.98 -0.12
C VAL A 58 16.72 -10.96 -0.55
N GLN A 59 17.67 -10.90 0.39
CA GLN A 59 19.10 -10.91 0.09
C GLN A 59 19.51 -12.21 -0.60
N THR A 60 19.15 -13.36 -0.03
CA THR A 60 19.52 -14.68 -0.57
C THR A 60 18.95 -14.89 -1.97
N PHE A 61 17.69 -14.52 -2.20
CA PHE A 61 17.08 -14.58 -3.51
C PHE A 61 17.75 -13.59 -4.49
N GLY A 62 18.05 -12.37 -4.03
CA GLY A 62 18.71 -11.34 -4.83
C GLY A 62 20.14 -11.71 -5.24
N GLU A 63 20.90 -12.36 -4.37
CA GLU A 63 22.25 -12.88 -4.67
C GLU A 63 22.18 -14.00 -5.70
N CYS A 64 21.28 -14.96 -5.51
CA CYS A 64 21.03 -16.01 -6.49
C CYS A 64 20.61 -15.43 -7.85
N ALA A 65 19.70 -14.44 -7.84
CA ALA A 65 19.21 -13.81 -9.05
C ALA A 65 20.31 -13.11 -9.86
N LYS A 66 21.21 -12.42 -9.17
CA LYS A 66 22.37 -11.76 -9.79
C LYS A 66 23.31 -12.78 -10.44
N GLN A 67 23.51 -13.94 -9.82
CA GLN A 67 24.39 -14.99 -10.35
C GLN A 67 23.76 -15.78 -11.49
N ALA A 68 22.48 -16.15 -11.35
CA ALA A 68 21.77 -16.98 -12.31
C ALA A 68 21.40 -16.24 -13.61
N GLY A 69 21.19 -14.92 -13.54
CA GLY A 69 20.80 -14.10 -14.69
C GLY A 69 19.52 -14.64 -15.34
N LEU A 70 19.61 -15.03 -16.63
CA LEU A 70 18.48 -15.59 -17.38
C LEU A 70 17.99 -16.95 -16.84
N LEU A 71 18.82 -17.65 -16.06
CA LEU A 71 18.48 -18.96 -15.49
C LEU A 71 17.80 -18.87 -14.12
N LEU A 72 17.44 -17.66 -13.66
CA LEU A 72 16.81 -17.39 -12.36
C LEU A 72 15.68 -18.36 -12.00
N THR A 73 14.73 -18.56 -12.92
CA THR A 73 13.52 -19.36 -12.68
C THR A 73 13.83 -20.84 -12.45
N PHE A 74 14.95 -21.33 -12.99
CA PHE A 74 15.39 -22.72 -12.83
C PHE A 74 16.29 -22.88 -11.61
N GLN A 75 17.28 -21.98 -11.45
CA GLN A 75 18.32 -22.12 -10.43
C GLN A 75 17.91 -21.59 -9.04
N CYS A 76 17.01 -20.60 -8.98
CA CYS A 76 16.68 -19.91 -7.72
C CYS A 76 15.26 -20.21 -7.22
N ARG A 77 14.61 -21.26 -7.73
CA ARG A 77 13.23 -21.62 -7.38
C ARG A 77 13.04 -21.83 -5.87
N ASP A 78 13.98 -22.52 -5.23
CA ASP A 78 13.91 -22.78 -3.78
C ASP A 78 14.03 -21.48 -2.97
N LYS A 79 14.90 -20.57 -3.39
CA LYS A 79 15.06 -19.26 -2.72
C LYS A 79 13.82 -18.38 -2.93
N ALA A 80 13.20 -18.45 -4.11
CA ALA A 80 11.92 -17.80 -4.37
C ALA A 80 10.80 -18.35 -3.49
N ASN A 81 10.75 -19.68 -3.29
CA ASN A 81 9.76 -20.33 -2.42
C ASN A 81 9.94 -19.92 -0.96
N LEU A 82 11.18 -19.79 -0.47
CA LEU A 82 11.47 -19.31 0.88
C LEU A 82 10.97 -17.87 1.07
N LEU A 83 11.30 -16.97 0.14
CA LEU A 83 10.81 -15.59 0.17
C LEU A 83 9.26 -15.53 0.13
N HIS A 84 8.64 -16.33 -0.74
CA HIS A 84 7.19 -16.43 -0.83
C HIS A 84 6.57 -16.89 0.50
N THR A 85 7.18 -17.89 1.13
CA THR A 85 6.73 -18.44 2.42
C THR A 85 6.84 -17.39 3.52
N CYS A 86 7.96 -16.67 3.60
CA CYS A 86 8.13 -15.58 4.56
C CYS A 86 7.04 -14.51 4.39
N LEU A 87 6.82 -14.03 3.17
CA LEU A 87 5.79 -13.03 2.89
C LEU A 87 4.38 -13.54 3.22
N SER A 88 4.07 -14.78 2.86
CA SER A 88 2.76 -15.40 3.12
C SER A 88 2.48 -15.54 4.62
N ASN A 89 3.50 -15.80 5.44
CA ASN A 89 3.37 -15.87 6.89
C ASN A 89 3.04 -14.49 7.48
N MET A 90 3.66 -13.43 6.95
CA MET A 90 3.35 -12.06 7.39
C MET A 90 1.93 -11.64 7.02
N TYR A 91 1.40 -12.13 5.90
CA TYR A 91 0.01 -11.82 5.50
C TYR A 91 -1.04 -12.45 6.41
N LYS A 92 -0.67 -13.48 7.18
CA LYS A 92 -1.55 -14.13 8.17
C LYS A 92 -1.45 -13.52 9.56
N ASN A 93 -0.47 -12.64 9.80
CA ASN A 93 -0.31 -11.97 11.07
C ASN A 93 -1.25 -10.77 11.14
N GLU A 94 -2.30 -10.87 11.97
CA GLU A 94 -3.34 -9.84 12.11
C GLU A 94 -2.78 -8.50 12.61
N GLU A 95 -1.84 -8.52 13.56
CA GLU A 95 -1.19 -7.31 14.08
C GLU A 95 -0.39 -6.59 12.97
N PHE A 96 0.30 -7.36 12.14
CA PHE A 96 1.03 -6.82 11.00
C PHE A 96 0.10 -6.23 9.93
N VAL A 97 -1.02 -6.91 9.62
CA VAL A 97 -2.05 -6.42 8.70
C VAL A 97 -2.64 -5.10 9.19
N GLU A 98 -2.97 -5.03 10.49
CA GLU A 98 -3.54 -3.83 11.11
C GLU A 98 -2.53 -2.67 11.06
N ARG A 99 -1.29 -2.90 11.48
CA ARG A 99 -0.23 -1.89 11.39
C ARG A 99 -0.08 -1.34 9.96
N CYS A 100 0.00 -2.22 8.96
CA CYS A 100 0.14 -1.81 7.56
C CYS A 100 -1.08 -1.03 7.06
N THR A 101 -2.27 -1.40 7.52
CA THR A 101 -3.53 -0.70 7.22
C THR A 101 -3.52 0.71 7.79
N GLN A 102 -3.09 0.89 9.04
CA GLN A 102 -2.97 2.21 9.66
C GLN A 102 -1.91 3.08 8.99
N GLU A 103 -0.75 2.51 8.64
CA GLU A 103 0.27 3.23 7.86
C GLU A 103 -0.25 3.65 6.47
N TYR A 104 -1.04 2.80 5.81
CA TYR A 104 -1.68 3.14 4.54
C TYR A 104 -2.70 4.29 4.70
N LEU A 105 -3.59 4.21 5.70
CA LEU A 105 -4.59 5.24 5.96
C LEU A 105 -3.93 6.58 6.26
N LYS A 106 -2.87 6.59 7.08
CA LYS A 106 -2.08 7.80 7.37
C LYS A 106 -1.51 8.43 6.10
N ASP A 107 -0.87 7.63 5.25
CA ASP A 107 -0.30 8.12 3.98
C ASP A 107 -1.41 8.62 3.02
N ARG A 108 -2.59 7.99 3.02
CA ARG A 108 -3.75 8.41 2.23
C ARG A 108 -4.32 9.73 2.73
N THR A 109 -4.50 9.88 4.04
CA THR A 109 -4.94 11.12 4.67
C THR A 109 -3.99 12.25 4.32
N GLU A 110 -2.68 12.03 4.44
CA GLU A 110 -1.67 13.04 4.07
C GLU A 110 -1.76 13.42 2.59
N TYR A 111 -1.91 12.43 1.70
CA TYR A 111 -2.10 12.69 0.27
C TYR A 111 -3.37 13.51 -0.01
N ARG A 112 -4.48 13.22 0.67
CA ARG A 112 -5.74 13.97 0.52
C ARG A 112 -5.64 15.40 1.07
N ARG A 113 -4.87 15.61 2.15
CA ARG A 113 -4.63 16.94 2.74
C ARG A 113 -3.67 17.79 1.94
N THR A 114 -2.64 17.20 1.33
CA THR A 114 -1.49 17.96 0.77
C THR A 114 -1.31 17.80 -0.73
N GLY A 115 -1.96 16.82 -1.36
CA GLY A 115 -1.72 16.43 -2.75
C GLY A 115 -0.40 15.69 -2.99
N LYS A 116 0.42 15.47 -1.95
CA LYS A 116 1.76 14.87 -2.11
C LYS A 116 1.72 13.36 -1.87
N LYS A 117 2.09 12.57 -2.88
CA LYS A 117 2.18 11.11 -2.76
C LYS A 117 3.49 10.71 -2.12
N LYS A 118 3.42 9.81 -1.15
CA LYS A 118 4.61 9.14 -0.62
C LYS A 118 5.12 8.12 -1.62
N LEU A 119 6.38 8.25 -2.02
CA LEU A 119 7.02 7.33 -2.96
C LEU A 119 7.35 6.02 -2.26
N ILE A 120 7.03 4.91 -2.94
CA ILE A 120 7.43 3.57 -2.49
C ILE A 120 8.91 3.39 -2.86
N LYS A 121 9.77 3.27 -1.84
CA LYS A 121 11.18 2.93 -2.04
C LYS A 121 11.29 1.42 -2.26
N ARG A 122 11.62 1.01 -3.48
CA ARG A 122 11.88 -0.40 -3.80
C ARG A 122 13.21 -0.81 -3.17
N VAL A 123 13.18 -1.84 -2.32
CA VAL A 123 14.36 -2.51 -1.74
C VAL A 123 14.63 -3.80 -2.52
#